data_AF-A0AAV7UGP8-F1
#
_entry.id   AF-A0AAV7UGP8-F1
#
_cell.length_a   1.000
_cell.length_b   1.000
_cell.length_c   1.000
_cell.angle_alpha   90.00
_cell.angle_beta   90.00
_cell.angle_gamma   90.00
#
_symmetry.space_group_name_H-M   'P 1'
#
loop_
_entity.id
_entity.type
_entity.pdbx_description
1 polymer ?
#
loop_
_entity_poly.entity_id
_entity_poly.type
_entity_poly.pdbx_seq_one_letter_code
_entity_poly.pdbx_strand_id
1 'polypeptide(L)'
;MRGKILSEEIHIMNEEFQEIWRVFQESKYDPLDYRNMEFLHDYKRYTQQMNAFDHHLANILNVAFNESNGLDSAFKVLQIFGSLLERPIINSLFYPNYAVLLSMFEKEINCCKKIYHNQKQELSNGCDVLHKNMPFTAGNLKWSQELRDRILGQRTSFKHVNHQALQTDEASLVFQKCDELLQLLDKHDNEIYTAWANNLNFLCESHLNQPILRGDEHGFFEVNFNHQVT
;
A
#
# COMPACT_ATOMS: atom_id res chain seq x y z
N MET A 1 -3.25 -21.69 -9.68
CA MET A 1 -4.23 -22.58 -10.33
C MET A 1 -5.66 -22.05 -10.22
N ARG A 2 -6.13 -21.58 -9.06
CA ARG A 2 -7.48 -21.01 -8.90
C ARG A 2 -7.79 -19.74 -9.70
N GLY A 3 -6.81 -18.83 -9.87
CA GLY A 3 -7.03 -17.64 -10.70
C GLY A 3 -7.49 -17.95 -12.13
N LYS A 4 -6.99 -19.04 -12.74
CA LYS A 4 -7.44 -19.49 -14.07
C LYS A 4 -8.91 -19.93 -14.04
N ILE A 5 -9.31 -20.66 -13.00
CA ILE A 5 -10.69 -21.15 -12.82
C ILE A 5 -11.63 -19.94 -12.66
N LEU A 6 -11.28 -18.97 -11.81
CA LEU A 6 -12.08 -17.76 -11.62
C LEU A 6 -12.19 -16.93 -12.91
N SER A 7 -11.11 -16.83 -13.69
CA SER A 7 -11.15 -16.16 -14.99
C SER A 7 -12.03 -16.90 -16.02
N GLU A 8 -12.04 -18.23 -15.99
CA GLU A 8 -12.89 -19.06 -16.84
C GLU A 8 -14.36 -18.93 -16.45
N GLU A 9 -14.68 -18.88 -15.15
CA GLU A 9 -16.03 -18.57 -14.67
C GLU A 9 -16.51 -17.19 -15.14
N ILE A 10 -15.68 -16.15 -15.02
CA ILE A 10 -16.02 -14.80 -15.52
C ILE A 10 -16.26 -14.83 -17.04
N HIS A 11 -15.47 -15.62 -17.77
CA HIS A 11 -15.63 -15.74 -19.22
C HIS A 11 -16.98 -16.35 -19.59
N ILE A 12 -17.36 -17.46 -18.95
CA ILE A 12 -18.65 -18.12 -19.14
C ILE A 12 -19.80 -17.16 -18.80
N MET A 13 -19.72 -16.45 -17.68
CA MET A 13 -20.73 -15.45 -17.30
C MET A 13 -20.88 -14.35 -18.35
N ASN A 14 -19.77 -13.91 -18.96
CA ASN A 14 -19.82 -12.92 -20.02
C ASN A 14 -20.46 -13.47 -21.30
N GLU A 15 -20.22 -14.74 -21.66
CA GLU A 15 -20.92 -15.38 -22.79
C GLU A 15 -22.43 -15.48 -22.53
N GLU A 16 -22.82 -15.91 -21.33
CA GLU A 16 -24.23 -15.96 -20.93
C GLU A 16 -24.88 -14.56 -20.97
N PHE A 17 -24.18 -13.53 -20.49
CA PHE A 17 -24.63 -12.14 -20.59
C PHE A 17 -24.91 -11.72 -22.04
N GLN A 18 -23.99 -12.02 -22.96
CA GLN A 18 -24.14 -11.66 -24.37
C GLN A 18 -25.34 -12.35 -25.02
N GLU A 19 -25.60 -13.61 -24.67
CA GLU A 19 -26.74 -14.35 -25.21
C GLU A 19 -28.08 -13.79 -24.72
N ILE A 20 -28.17 -13.40 -23.45
CA ILE A 20 -29.39 -12.76 -22.92
C ILE A 20 -29.58 -11.38 -23.58
N TRP A 21 -28.49 -10.63 -23.79
CA TRP A 21 -28.55 -9.34 -24.45
C TRP A 21 -28.97 -9.46 -25.93
N ARG A 22 -28.55 -10.53 -26.62
CA ARG A 22 -28.93 -10.82 -28.00
C ARG A 22 -30.45 -10.94 -28.16
N VAL A 23 -31.16 -11.51 -27.19
CA VAL A 23 -32.63 -11.59 -27.20
C VAL A 23 -33.28 -10.22 -27.40
N PHE A 24 -32.77 -9.18 -26.73
CA PHE A 24 -33.27 -7.81 -26.91
C PHE A 24 -32.89 -7.23 -28.27
N GLN A 25 -31.67 -7.48 -28.74
CA GLN A 25 -31.20 -6.98 -30.02
C GLN A 25 -31.97 -7.56 -31.22
N GLU A 26 -32.36 -8.83 -31.13
CA GLU A 26 -33.05 -9.56 -32.20
C GLU A 26 -34.57 -9.56 -32.03
N SER A 27 -35.08 -8.96 -30.95
CA SER A 27 -36.50 -8.84 -30.69
C SER A 27 -37.22 -8.06 -31.81
N LYS A 28 -38.43 -8.51 -32.14
CA LYS A 28 -39.28 -7.89 -33.19
C LYS A 28 -40.47 -7.12 -32.62
N TYR A 29 -40.66 -7.17 -31.31
CA TYR A 29 -41.73 -6.48 -30.62
C TYR A 29 -41.39 -4.99 -30.43
N ASP A 30 -42.40 -4.13 -30.37
CA ASP A 30 -42.26 -2.75 -29.95
C ASP A 30 -42.26 -2.69 -28.41
N PRO A 31 -41.17 -2.25 -27.74
CA PRO A 31 -41.12 -2.14 -26.28
C PRO A 31 -42.14 -1.16 -25.69
N LEU A 32 -42.74 -0.29 -26.51
CA LEU A 32 -43.76 0.68 -26.10
C LEU A 32 -45.20 0.17 -26.29
N ASP A 33 -45.38 -1.01 -26.89
CA ASP A 33 -46.70 -1.62 -27.04
C ASP A 33 -47.17 -2.27 -25.73
N TYR A 34 -48.02 -1.55 -25.00
CA TYR A 34 -48.62 -2.00 -23.74
C TYR A 34 -49.54 -3.23 -23.87
N ARG A 35 -49.86 -3.69 -25.10
CA ARG A 35 -50.65 -4.90 -25.35
C ARG A 35 -49.75 -6.13 -25.49
N ASN A 36 -48.47 -5.94 -25.82
CA ASN A 36 -47.50 -7.02 -25.93
C ASN A 36 -46.71 -7.16 -24.62
N MET A 37 -46.82 -8.33 -23.98
CA MET A 37 -46.15 -8.64 -22.72
C MET A 37 -44.79 -9.34 -22.90
N GLU A 38 -44.37 -9.64 -24.13
CA GLU A 38 -43.09 -10.32 -24.43
C GLU A 38 -41.89 -9.52 -23.91
N PHE A 39 -41.86 -8.21 -24.15
CA PHE A 39 -40.82 -7.33 -23.60
C PHE A 39 -40.77 -7.41 -22.07
N LEU A 40 -41.91 -7.39 -21.39
CA LEU A 40 -41.96 -7.46 -19.93
C LEU A 40 -41.44 -8.81 -19.41
N HIS A 41 -41.75 -9.90 -20.12
CA HIS A 41 -41.25 -11.23 -19.78
C HIS A 41 -39.72 -11.31 -19.93
N ASP A 42 -39.20 -10.87 -21.06
CA ASP A 42 -37.75 -10.88 -21.32
C ASP A 42 -37.01 -9.94 -20.37
N TYR A 43 -37.55 -8.75 -20.10
CA TYR A 43 -37.01 -7.81 -19.12
C TYR A 43 -36.95 -8.40 -17.70
N LYS A 44 -38.00 -9.11 -17.27
CA LYS A 44 -38.00 -9.80 -15.96
C LYS A 44 -36.92 -10.87 -15.90
N ARG A 45 -36.79 -11.69 -16.94
CA ARG A 45 -35.75 -12.73 -17.04
C ARG A 45 -34.36 -12.12 -17.01
N TYR A 46 -34.13 -11.08 -17.81
CA TYR A 46 -32.87 -10.33 -17.83
C TYR A 46 -32.51 -9.78 -16.44
N THR A 47 -33.46 -9.12 -15.78
CA THR A 47 -33.24 -8.53 -14.46
C THR A 47 -32.90 -9.60 -13.41
N GLN A 48 -33.60 -10.75 -13.45
CA GLN A 48 -33.30 -11.88 -12.57
C GLN A 48 -31.89 -12.44 -12.82
N GLN A 49 -31.47 -12.57 -14.08
CA GLN A 49 -30.14 -13.05 -14.42
C GLN A 49 -29.04 -12.04 -14.08
N MET A 50 -29.26 -10.74 -14.30
CA MET A 50 -28.32 -9.70 -13.86
C MET A 50 -28.11 -9.75 -12.35
N ASN A 51 -29.18 -9.92 -11.56
CA ASN A 51 -29.04 -10.10 -10.12
C ASN A 51 -28.23 -11.36 -9.78
N ALA A 52 -28.45 -12.47 -10.47
CA ALA A 52 -27.66 -13.70 -10.26
C ALA A 52 -26.17 -13.48 -10.59
N PHE A 53 -25.85 -12.76 -11.68
CA PHE A 53 -24.47 -12.41 -12.03
C PHE A 53 -23.80 -11.55 -10.96
N ASP A 54 -24.52 -10.61 -10.34
CA ASP A 54 -23.97 -9.77 -9.27
C ASP A 54 -23.59 -10.59 -8.05
N HIS A 55 -24.44 -11.54 -7.66
CA HIS A 55 -24.15 -12.46 -6.57
C HIS A 55 -22.92 -13.33 -6.88
N HIS A 56 -22.81 -13.83 -8.12
CA HIS A 56 -21.68 -14.66 -8.52
C HIS A 56 -20.39 -13.84 -8.58
N LEU A 57 -20.39 -12.65 -9.20
CA LEU A 57 -19.23 -11.75 -9.21
C LEU A 57 -18.79 -11.36 -7.80
N ALA A 58 -19.75 -11.12 -6.89
CA ALA A 58 -19.45 -10.84 -5.49
C ALA A 58 -18.77 -12.03 -4.81
N ASN A 59 -19.23 -13.26 -5.08
CA ASN A 59 -18.59 -14.48 -4.56
C ASN A 59 -17.16 -14.64 -5.09
N ILE A 60 -16.95 -14.43 -6.40
CA ILE A 60 -15.62 -14.49 -7.02
C ILE A 60 -14.69 -13.45 -6.38
N LEU A 61 -15.17 -12.21 -6.22
CA LEU A 61 -14.43 -11.13 -5.57
C LEU A 61 -14.08 -11.50 -4.11
N ASN A 62 -15.03 -12.01 -3.34
CA ASN A 62 -14.81 -12.46 -1.97
C ASN A 62 -13.73 -13.55 -1.89
N VAL A 63 -13.80 -14.56 -2.76
CA VAL A 63 -12.78 -15.62 -2.82
C VAL A 63 -11.42 -15.05 -3.19
N ALA A 64 -11.34 -14.24 -4.26
CA ALA A 64 -10.09 -13.64 -4.70
C ALA A 64 -9.45 -12.73 -3.64
N PHE A 65 -10.27 -11.97 -2.91
CA PHE A 65 -9.81 -11.12 -1.82
C PHE A 65 -9.29 -11.94 -0.64
N ASN A 66 -10.03 -12.96 -0.20
CA ASN A 66 -9.64 -13.80 0.94
C ASN A 66 -8.40 -14.67 0.66
N GLU A 67 -8.14 -15.00 -0.60
CA GLU A 67 -6.91 -15.72 -1.01
C GLU A 67 -5.71 -14.77 -1.25
N SER A 68 -5.86 -13.46 -1.05
CA SER A 68 -4.78 -12.51 -1.30
C SER A 68 -3.66 -12.63 -0.26
N ASN A 69 -2.41 -12.73 -0.74
CA ASN A 69 -1.22 -12.86 0.10
C ASN A 69 -0.70 -11.49 0.59
N GLY A 70 -1.56 -10.70 1.24
CA GLY A 70 -1.21 -9.39 1.79
C GLY A 70 -1.84 -8.21 1.04
N LEU A 71 -1.57 -7.00 1.55
CA LEU A 71 -2.24 -5.77 1.12
C LEU A 71 -2.09 -5.48 -0.37
N ASP A 72 -0.89 -5.60 -0.94
CA ASP A 72 -0.66 -5.32 -2.37
C ASP A 72 -1.53 -6.20 -3.28
N SER A 73 -1.70 -7.47 -2.91
CA SER A 73 -2.54 -8.40 -3.68
C SER A 73 -4.02 -8.09 -3.48
N ALA A 74 -4.43 -7.77 -2.25
CA ALA A 74 -5.80 -7.36 -1.94
C ALA A 74 -6.20 -6.10 -2.72
N PHE A 75 -5.33 -5.08 -2.75
CA PHE A 75 -5.56 -3.85 -3.52
C PHE A 75 -5.63 -4.08 -5.01
N LYS A 76 -4.81 -4.97 -5.58
CA LYS A 76 -4.91 -5.34 -7.00
C LYS A 76 -6.26 -5.97 -7.33
N VAL A 77 -6.77 -6.86 -6.47
CA VAL A 77 -8.11 -7.44 -6.63
C VAL A 77 -9.17 -6.34 -6.58
N LEU A 78 -9.10 -5.45 -5.59
CA LEU A 78 -10.01 -4.30 -5.48
C LEU A 78 -9.95 -3.39 -6.70
N GLN A 79 -8.77 -3.16 -7.26
CA GLN A 79 -8.60 -2.35 -8.47
C GLN A 79 -9.22 -3.02 -9.70
N ILE A 80 -9.07 -4.33 -9.86
CA ILE A 80 -9.68 -5.10 -10.96
C ILE A 80 -11.21 -5.05 -10.89
N PHE A 81 -11.77 -5.16 -9.68
CA PHE A 81 -13.22 -5.14 -9.45
C PHE A 81 -13.78 -3.75 -9.11
N GLY A 82 -12.99 -2.68 -9.30
CA GLY A 82 -13.28 -1.35 -8.76
C GLY A 82 -14.65 -0.80 -9.15
N SER A 83 -14.99 -0.80 -10.45
CA SER A 83 -16.30 -0.34 -10.93
C SER A 83 -17.45 -1.27 -10.54
N LEU A 84 -17.17 -2.56 -10.32
CA LEU A 84 -18.18 -3.53 -9.89
C LEU A 84 -18.60 -3.31 -8.43
N LEU A 85 -17.71 -2.75 -7.60
CA LEU A 85 -18.02 -2.37 -6.21
C LEU A 85 -18.99 -1.20 -6.08
N GLU A 86 -19.28 -0.47 -7.16
CA GLU A 86 -20.35 0.54 -7.20
C GLU A 86 -21.74 -0.10 -7.28
N ARG A 87 -21.83 -1.40 -7.65
CA ARG A 87 -23.10 -2.11 -7.76
C ARG A 87 -23.61 -2.53 -6.37
N PRO A 88 -24.87 -2.22 -5.99
CA PRO A 88 -25.35 -2.40 -4.62
C PRO A 88 -25.22 -3.83 -4.07
N ILE A 89 -25.55 -4.84 -4.88
CA ILE A 89 -25.49 -6.24 -4.46
C ILE A 89 -24.04 -6.63 -4.14
N ILE A 90 -23.11 -6.32 -5.05
CA ILE A 90 -21.69 -6.62 -4.88
C ILE A 90 -21.11 -5.88 -3.68
N ASN A 91 -21.41 -4.59 -3.55
CA ASN A 91 -20.97 -3.78 -2.43
C ASN A 91 -21.43 -4.36 -1.08
N SER A 92 -22.71 -4.71 -0.97
CA SER A 92 -23.29 -5.25 0.26
C SER A 92 -22.66 -6.57 0.68
N LEU A 93 -22.37 -7.46 -0.26
CA LEU A 93 -21.74 -8.75 -0.01
C LEU A 93 -20.25 -8.64 0.28
N PHE A 94 -19.58 -7.62 -0.25
CA PHE A 94 -18.17 -7.37 -0.02
C PHE A 94 -17.90 -6.56 1.25
N TYR A 95 -18.89 -5.80 1.74
CA TYR A 95 -18.74 -4.83 2.84
C TYR A 95 -17.96 -5.36 4.07
N PRO A 96 -18.19 -6.59 4.57
CA PRO A 96 -17.45 -7.11 5.73
C PRO A 96 -15.93 -7.20 5.52
N ASN A 97 -15.46 -7.34 4.28
CA ASN A 97 -14.04 -7.46 3.95
C ASN A 97 -13.27 -6.15 4.13
N TYR A 98 -13.93 -5.00 4.21
CA TYR A 98 -13.24 -3.75 4.51
C TYR A 98 -12.63 -3.75 5.92
N ALA A 99 -13.29 -4.39 6.89
CA ALA A 99 -12.73 -4.60 8.22
C ALA A 99 -11.49 -5.52 8.17
N VAL A 100 -11.52 -6.56 7.33
CA VAL A 100 -10.38 -7.45 7.10
C VAL A 100 -9.22 -6.69 6.45
N LEU A 101 -9.50 -5.85 5.44
CA LEU A 101 -8.51 -4.99 4.80
C LEU A 101 -7.83 -4.03 5.80
N LEU A 102 -8.61 -3.41 6.69
CA LEU A 102 -8.10 -2.56 7.75
C LEU A 102 -7.22 -3.34 8.74
N SER A 103 -7.64 -4.55 9.13
CA SER A 103 -6.86 -5.43 9.99
C SER A 103 -5.52 -5.84 9.35
N MET A 104 -5.51 -6.11 8.04
CA MET A 104 -4.28 -6.35 7.27
C MET A 104 -3.34 -5.13 7.30
N PHE A 105 -3.90 -3.92 7.17
CA PHE A 105 -3.12 -2.68 7.25
C PHE A 105 -2.57 -2.44 8.66
N GLU A 106 -3.38 -2.62 9.69
CA GLU A 106 -2.92 -2.54 11.08
C GLU A 106 -1.77 -3.52 11.36
N LYS A 107 -1.87 -4.75 10.87
CA LYS A 107 -0.80 -5.75 10.99
C LYS A 107 0.51 -5.28 10.32
N GLU A 108 0.41 -4.64 9.16
CA GLU A 108 1.55 -4.08 8.44
C GLU A 108 2.19 -2.89 9.19
N ILE A 109 1.37 -2.00 9.76
CA ILE A 109 1.83 -0.91 10.63
C ILE A 109 2.60 -1.49 11.83
N ASN A 110 2.04 -2.51 12.48
CA ASN A 110 2.68 -3.17 13.62
C ASN A 110 3.99 -3.87 13.23
N CYS A 111 4.08 -4.43 12.03
CA CYS A 111 5.32 -4.97 11.48
C CYS A 111 6.38 -3.86 11.34
N CYS A 112 6.01 -2.72 10.75
CA CYS A 112 6.89 -1.58 10.60
C CYS A 112 7.34 -0.99 11.95
N LYS A 113 6.42 -0.90 12.94
CA LYS A 113 6.75 -0.50 14.32
C LYS A 113 7.79 -1.44 14.94
N LYS A 114 7.66 -2.77 14.75
CA LYS A 114 8.67 -3.74 15.23
C LYS A 114 10.03 -3.54 14.58
N ILE A 115 10.07 -3.35 13.25
CA ILE A 115 11.31 -3.06 12.51
C ILE A 115 11.98 -1.80 13.10
N TYR A 116 11.20 -0.75 13.33
CA TYR A 116 11.69 0.49 13.94
C TYR A 116 12.30 0.27 15.33
N HIS A 117 11.58 -0.43 16.22
CA HIS A 117 12.06 -0.67 17.59
C HIS A 117 13.31 -1.54 17.62
N ASN A 118 13.36 -2.60 16.79
CA ASN A 118 14.55 -3.43 16.67
C ASN A 118 15.75 -2.59 16.22
N GLN A 119 15.57 -1.71 15.22
CA GLN A 119 16.65 -0.86 14.76
C GLN A 119 17.15 0.11 15.84
N LYS A 120 16.23 0.73 16.60
CA LYS A 120 16.61 1.59 17.73
C LYS A 120 17.40 0.83 18.80
N GLN A 121 17.08 -0.44 19.03
CA GLN A 121 17.81 -1.30 19.96
C GLN A 121 19.21 -1.64 19.42
N GLU A 122 19.33 -2.02 18.15
CA GLU A 122 20.62 -2.31 17.51
C GLU A 122 21.56 -1.10 17.51
N LEU A 123 21.04 0.10 17.25
CA LEU A 123 21.81 1.35 17.36
C LEU A 123 22.31 1.60 18.79
N SER A 124 21.46 1.30 19.79
CA SER A 124 21.85 1.44 21.20
C SER A 124 22.94 0.44 21.61
N ASN A 125 23.03 -0.69 20.90
CA ASN A 125 24.06 -1.71 21.09
C ASN A 125 25.35 -1.44 20.29
N GLY A 126 25.44 -0.31 19.58
CA GLY A 126 26.61 0.08 18.78
C GLY A 126 26.68 -0.56 17.39
N CYS A 127 25.56 -1.07 16.87
CA CYS A 127 25.48 -1.56 15.49
C CYS A 127 25.22 -0.40 14.52
N ASP A 128 26.29 0.10 13.89
CA ASP A 128 26.25 1.33 13.10
C ASP A 128 25.99 1.11 11.58
N VAL A 129 26.05 -0.14 11.09
CA VAL A 129 26.05 -0.43 9.66
C VAL A 129 24.69 -0.98 9.20
N LEU A 130 23.93 -0.13 8.51
CA LEU A 130 22.64 -0.49 7.89
C LEU A 130 22.76 -0.86 6.40
N HIS A 131 23.50 -0.05 5.65
CA HIS A 131 23.68 -0.21 4.22
C HIS A 131 25.17 -0.33 3.88
N LYS A 132 25.49 -1.24 2.95
CA LYS A 132 26.85 -1.37 2.42
C LYS A 132 27.26 -0.06 1.76
N ASN A 133 28.48 0.39 2.03
CA ASN A 133 29.09 1.58 1.42
C ASN A 133 28.35 2.90 1.73
N MET A 134 27.57 2.96 2.80
CA MET A 134 27.00 4.22 3.29
C MET A 134 27.57 4.57 4.66
N PRO A 135 27.92 5.85 4.90
CA PRO A 135 28.26 6.30 6.24
C PRO A 135 27.05 6.19 7.16
N PHE A 136 27.31 6.11 8.48
CA PHE A 136 26.29 5.95 9.52
C PHE A 136 25.06 6.85 9.32
N THR A 137 25.26 8.17 9.16
CA THR A 137 24.17 9.14 9.00
C THR A 137 23.31 8.83 7.77
N ALA A 138 23.94 8.70 6.59
CA ALA A 138 23.23 8.46 5.34
C ALA A 138 22.51 7.10 5.35
N GLY A 139 23.14 6.08 5.94
CA GLY A 139 22.53 4.75 6.08
C GLY A 139 21.27 4.77 6.96
N ASN A 140 21.32 5.43 8.11
CA ASN A 140 20.16 5.56 9.00
C ASN A 140 19.01 6.35 8.36
N LEU A 141 19.31 7.49 7.75
CA LEU A 141 18.31 8.30 7.05
C LEU A 141 17.70 7.54 5.86
N LYS A 142 18.52 6.80 5.11
CA LYS A 142 18.04 5.98 3.99
C LYS A 142 17.11 4.87 4.47
N TRP A 143 17.48 4.14 5.52
CA TRP A 143 16.64 3.10 6.11
C TRP A 143 15.29 3.65 6.60
N SER A 144 15.31 4.79 7.29
CA SER A 144 14.10 5.46 7.77
C SER A 144 13.19 5.84 6.60
N GLN A 145 13.76 6.37 5.52
CA GLN A 145 13.04 6.68 4.29
C GLN A 145 12.44 5.42 3.64
N GLU A 146 13.14 4.30 3.59
CA GLU A 146 12.61 3.05 3.03
C GLU A 146 11.42 2.53 3.83
N LEU A 147 11.49 2.60 5.16
CA LEU A 147 10.38 2.20 6.04
C LEU A 147 9.17 3.13 5.87
N ARG A 148 9.42 4.43 5.69
CA ARG A 148 8.42 5.45 5.38
C ARG A 148 7.75 5.21 4.02
N ASP A 149 8.53 4.93 2.98
CA ASP A 149 8.02 4.67 1.64
C ASP A 149 7.13 3.43 1.63
N ARG A 150 7.54 2.37 2.35
CA ARG A 150 6.76 1.14 2.51
C ARG A 150 5.37 1.40 3.09
N ILE A 151 5.28 2.11 4.22
CA ILE A 151 3.99 2.34 4.90
C ILE A 151 3.11 3.34 4.12
N LEU A 152 3.70 4.37 3.51
CA LEU A 152 2.97 5.33 2.69
C LEU A 152 2.45 4.71 1.39
N GLY A 153 3.19 3.78 0.77
CA GLY A 153 2.72 3.02 -0.38
C GLY A 153 1.42 2.25 -0.09
N GLN A 154 1.34 1.61 1.08
CA GLN A 154 0.12 0.92 1.51
C GLN A 154 -1.01 1.91 1.84
N ARG A 155 -0.70 2.99 2.56
CA ARG A 155 -1.69 4.03 2.92
C ARG A 155 -2.31 4.69 1.69
N THR A 156 -1.49 5.01 0.67
CA THR A 156 -1.98 5.68 -0.54
C THR A 156 -2.90 4.79 -1.37
N SER A 157 -2.74 3.47 -1.30
CA SER A 157 -3.62 2.51 -1.99
C SER A 157 -5.07 2.59 -1.52
N PHE A 158 -5.32 3.01 -0.26
CA PHE A 158 -6.67 3.23 0.28
C PHE A 158 -7.44 4.38 -0.40
N LYS A 159 -6.78 5.28 -1.14
CA LYS A 159 -7.46 6.36 -1.88
C LYS A 159 -8.43 5.84 -2.95
N HIS A 160 -8.23 4.60 -3.40
CA HIS A 160 -9.04 3.96 -4.43
C HIS A 160 -10.15 3.05 -3.85
N VAL A 161 -10.30 3.03 -2.52
CA VAL A 161 -11.30 2.21 -1.82
C VAL A 161 -12.54 3.05 -1.52
N ASN A 162 -13.72 2.42 -1.51
CA ASN A 162 -14.98 3.10 -1.21
C ASN A 162 -14.91 3.82 0.16
N HIS A 163 -15.13 5.13 0.12
CA HIS A 163 -14.96 6.05 1.23
C HIS A 163 -15.84 5.73 2.44
N GLN A 164 -17.05 5.18 2.23
CA GLN A 164 -18.00 4.93 3.33
C GLN A 164 -17.48 3.90 4.34
N ALA A 165 -16.81 2.85 3.85
CA ALA A 165 -16.25 1.81 4.72
C ALA A 165 -15.01 2.27 5.50
N LEU A 166 -14.42 3.40 5.11
CA LEU A 166 -13.24 4.00 5.75
C LEU A 166 -13.59 5.16 6.69
N GLN A 167 -14.87 5.52 6.82
CA GLN A 167 -15.37 6.58 7.72
C GLN A 167 -15.73 6.07 9.12
N THR A 168 -15.23 4.90 9.52
CA THR A 168 -15.47 4.36 10.86
C THR A 168 -14.43 4.87 11.86
N ASP A 169 -14.79 4.88 13.14
CA ASP A 169 -13.86 5.19 14.23
C ASP A 169 -12.67 4.22 14.25
N GLU A 170 -12.94 2.96 13.91
CA GLU A 170 -11.95 1.89 13.78
C GLU A 170 -10.92 2.22 12.68
N ALA A 171 -11.38 2.61 11.49
CA ALA A 171 -10.50 3.03 10.41
C ALA A 171 -9.66 4.24 10.82
N SER A 172 -10.29 5.23 11.45
CA SER A 172 -9.62 6.45 11.94
C SER A 172 -8.50 6.13 12.92
N LEU A 173 -8.73 5.19 13.85
CA LEU A 173 -7.72 4.72 14.80
C LEU A 173 -6.54 4.03 14.11
N VAL A 174 -6.80 3.22 13.08
CA VAL A 174 -5.73 2.57 12.30
C VAL A 174 -4.88 3.60 11.55
N PHE A 175 -5.50 4.60 10.92
CA PHE A 175 -4.76 5.68 10.26
C PHE A 175 -3.98 6.53 11.25
N GLN A 176 -4.53 6.81 12.44
CA GLN A 176 -3.80 7.48 13.51
C GLN A 176 -2.55 6.70 13.93
N LYS A 177 -2.63 5.37 14.08
CA LYS A 177 -1.45 4.53 14.38
C LYS A 177 -0.38 4.61 13.30
N CYS A 178 -0.77 4.78 12.03
CA CYS A 178 0.15 5.03 10.93
C CYS A 178 0.82 6.40 11.08
N ASP A 179 0.06 7.45 11.39
CA ASP A 179 0.59 8.80 11.60
C ASP A 179 1.57 8.86 12.78
N GLU A 180 1.29 8.17 13.88
CA GLU A 180 2.21 8.02 15.02
C GLU A 180 3.55 7.41 14.60
N LEU A 181 3.53 6.36 13.78
CA LEU A 181 4.78 5.75 13.29
C LEU A 181 5.55 6.72 12.40
N LEU A 182 4.87 7.49 11.53
CA LEU A 182 5.53 8.50 10.70
C LEU A 182 6.20 9.58 11.56
N GLN A 183 5.55 10.03 12.63
CA GLN A 183 6.13 10.98 13.59
C GLN A 183 7.35 10.41 14.33
N LEU A 184 7.34 9.11 14.66
CA LEU A 184 8.51 8.45 15.24
C LEU A 184 9.70 8.45 14.28
N LEU A 185 9.46 8.21 12.99
CA LEU A 185 10.49 8.28 11.94
C LEU A 185 11.00 9.72 11.78
N ASP A 186 10.13 10.72 11.76
CA ASP A 186 10.54 12.14 11.70
C ASP A 186 11.44 12.52 12.88
N LYS A 187 11.08 12.07 14.09
CA LYS A 187 11.88 12.30 15.28
C LYS A 187 13.25 11.63 15.17
N HIS A 188 13.30 10.39 14.70
CA HIS A 188 14.54 9.66 14.49
C HIS A 188 15.45 10.37 13.47
N ASP A 189 14.91 10.80 12.33
CA ASP A 189 15.65 11.50 11.28
C ASP A 189 16.26 12.80 11.82
N ASN A 190 15.48 13.58 12.58
CA ASN A 190 15.95 14.81 13.22
C ASN A 190 17.06 14.57 14.25
N GLU A 191 16.94 13.52 15.07
CA GLU A 191 17.97 13.15 16.06
C GLU A 191 19.30 12.81 15.36
N ILE A 192 19.26 11.97 14.32
CA ILE A 192 20.43 11.55 13.56
C ILE A 192 21.06 12.72 12.82
N TYR A 193 20.25 13.54 12.15
CA TYR A 193 20.72 14.72 11.42
C TYR A 193 21.39 15.74 12.35
N THR A 194 20.74 16.05 13.48
CA THR A 194 21.26 17.04 14.44
C THR A 194 22.57 16.58 15.07
N ALA A 195 22.68 15.29 15.42
CA ALA A 195 23.91 14.72 15.94
C ALA A 195 25.06 14.83 14.93
N TRP A 196 24.79 14.51 13.67
CA TRP A 196 25.77 14.66 12.58
C TRP A 196 26.17 16.11 12.36
N ALA A 197 25.21 17.04 12.28
CA ALA A 197 25.48 18.47 12.04
C ALA A 197 26.33 19.09 13.16
N ASN A 198 26.04 18.75 14.41
CA ASN A 198 26.83 19.23 15.55
C ASN A 198 28.26 18.66 15.55
N ASN A 199 28.43 17.38 15.22
CA ASN A 199 29.75 16.76 15.11
C ASN A 199 30.56 17.39 13.96
N LEU A 200 29.92 17.61 12.81
CA LEU A 200 30.57 18.24 11.66
C LEU A 200 31.06 19.66 11.99
N ASN A 201 30.25 20.47 12.68
CA ASN A 201 30.68 21.80 13.12
C ASN A 201 31.92 21.73 14.00
N PHE A 202 31.95 20.82 14.98
CA PHE A 202 33.11 20.62 15.85
C PHE A 202 34.36 20.17 15.06
N LEU A 203 34.20 19.22 14.13
CA LEU A 203 35.31 18.72 13.30
C LEU A 203 35.84 19.82 12.38
N CYS A 204 34.97 20.62 11.77
CA CYS A 204 35.36 21.75 10.95
C CYS A 204 36.15 22.78 11.77
N GLU A 205 35.66 23.20 12.94
CA GLU A 205 36.33 24.17 13.81
C GLU A 205 37.71 23.69 14.29
N SER A 206 37.83 22.40 14.62
CA SER A 206 39.06 21.82 15.16
C SER A 206 40.12 21.49 14.09
N HIS A 207 39.70 21.07 12.89
CA HIS A 207 40.61 20.60 11.85
C HIS A 207 40.92 21.62 10.75
N LEU A 208 39.99 22.52 10.38
CA LEU A 208 40.24 23.53 9.34
C LEU A 208 41.26 24.60 9.78
N ASN A 209 41.40 24.81 11.09
CA ASN A 209 42.36 25.75 11.67
C ASN A 209 43.78 25.18 11.79
N GLN A 210 43.99 23.91 11.45
CA GLN A 210 45.29 23.26 11.52
C GLN A 210 46.02 23.35 10.17
N PRO A 211 47.37 23.52 10.16
CA PRO A 211 48.14 23.59 8.93
C PRO A 211 48.00 22.30 8.12
N ILE A 212 47.82 22.44 6.80
CA ILE A 212 47.59 21.33 5.86
C ILE A 212 48.76 20.36 5.82
N LEU A 213 49.99 20.87 5.96
CA LEU A 213 51.23 20.10 5.97
C LEU A 213 51.92 20.30 7.32
N ARG A 214 52.29 19.21 7.97
CA ARG A 214 53.18 19.19 9.14
C ARG A 214 54.46 18.45 8.75
N GLY A 215 55.61 19.04 9.07
CA GLY A 215 56.89 18.36 8.95
C GLY A 215 57.21 17.63 10.25
N ASP A 216 57.59 16.38 10.15
CA ASP A 216 58.12 15.60 11.28
C ASP A 216 59.64 15.89 11.47
N GLU A 217 60.18 15.61 12.66
CA GLU A 217 61.60 15.80 13.00
C GLU A 217 62.57 15.01 12.09
N HIS A 218 62.08 13.97 11.41
CA HIS A 218 62.80 13.13 10.45
C HIS A 218 62.65 13.59 8.98
N GLY A 219 61.94 14.70 8.74
CA GLY A 219 61.81 15.31 7.40
C GLY A 219 60.70 14.74 6.52
N PHE A 220 59.79 13.92 7.07
CA PHE A 220 58.56 13.53 6.36
C PHE A 220 57.49 14.60 6.50
N PHE A 221 56.68 14.77 5.45
CA PHE A 221 55.51 15.65 5.48
C PHE A 221 54.25 14.82 5.70
N GLU A 222 53.54 15.10 6.79
CA GLU A 222 52.21 14.58 7.06
C GLU A 222 51.16 15.59 6.62
N VAL A 223 50.09 15.09 6.01
CA VAL A 223 48.94 15.91 5.58
C VAL A 223 47.82 15.81 6.61
N ASN A 224 47.27 16.96 7.01
CA ASN A 224 46.14 17.04 7.94
C ASN A 224 44.78 16.77 7.24
N PHE A 225 44.72 15.79 6.35
CA PHE A 225 43.46 15.29 5.81
C PHE A 225 42.89 14.26 6.79
N ASN A 226 42.11 14.74 7.75
CA ASN A 226 41.38 13.84 8.64
C ASN A 226 40.32 13.10 7.80
N HIS A 227 40.34 11.76 7.83
CA HIS A 227 39.38 10.88 7.14
C HIS A 227 37.91 11.11 7.55
N GLN A 228 37.66 11.87 8.62
CA GLN A 228 36.31 12.30 9.02
C GLN A 228 35.83 13.58 8.29
N VAL A 229 36.73 14.30 7.61
CA VAL A 229 36.47 15.59 6.93
C VAL A 229 36.77 15.52 5.42
N THR A 230 37.54 14.52 4.97
CA THR A 230 37.80 14.16 3.56
C THR A 230 37.33 12.75 3.27
#